data_AF-A0A7C5HF36-F1
#
_entry.id   AF-A0A7C5HF36-F1
#
_cell.length_a   1.000
_cell.length_b   1.000
_cell.length_c   1.000
_cell.angle_alpha   90.00
_cell.angle_beta   90.00
_cell.angle_gamma   90.00
#
_symmetry.space_group_name_H-M   'P 1'
#
loop_
_entity.id
_entity.type
_entity.pdbx_description
1 polymer ?
#
loop_
_entity_poly.entity_id
_entity_poly.type
_entity_poly.pdbx_seq_one_letter_code
_entity_poly.pdbx_strand_id
1 'polypeptide(L)'
;MKKRIFLLIILIMLLSCSLDRSNLLDPNGHDINIPPLVENFQIDGEEVHSGDYVYIKSTGKSVEMSWDNDVTGVAGYYIYRSMAYDGLYVLVGDENHIPSNENPPRQSFIDNDELIVPDSWYYYKISAYNDKGLEGYRSNWKLTWVVD
;
A
#
# COMPACT_ATOMS: atom_id res chain seq x y z
N MET A 1 57.16 -23.85 -4.74
CA MET A 1 55.95 -23.48 -5.52
C MET A 1 54.63 -23.72 -4.76
N LYS A 2 54.38 -24.92 -4.19
CA LYS A 2 53.12 -25.23 -3.48
C LYS A 2 52.72 -24.23 -2.36
N LYS A 3 53.66 -23.78 -1.52
CA LYS A 3 53.39 -22.79 -0.45
C LYS A 3 52.96 -21.41 -0.98
N ARG A 4 53.48 -20.97 -2.12
CA ARG A 4 53.13 -19.67 -2.73
C ARG A 4 51.74 -19.71 -3.37
N ILE A 5 51.39 -20.84 -3.99
CA ILE A 5 50.04 -21.07 -4.54
C ILE A 5 49.00 -21.12 -3.42
N PHE A 6 49.32 -21.80 -2.31
CA PHE A 6 48.44 -21.85 -1.15
C PHE A 6 48.21 -20.46 -0.52
N LEU A 7 49.26 -19.64 -0.40
CA LEU A 7 49.14 -18.26 0.10
C LEU A 7 48.27 -17.38 -0.83
N LEU A 8 48.39 -17.58 -2.15
CA LEU A 8 47.60 -16.87 -3.15
C LEU A 8 46.11 -17.19 -3.04
N ILE A 9 45.75 -18.46 -2.80
CA ILE A 9 44.36 -18.88 -2.63
C ILE A 9 43.74 -18.29 -1.36
N ILE A 10 44.48 -18.25 -0.25
CA ILE A 10 44.02 -17.61 0.99
C ILE A 10 43.83 -16.10 0.78
N LEU A 11 44.76 -15.45 0.06
CA LEU A 11 44.65 -14.03 -0.26
C LEU A 11 43.41 -13.73 -1.12
N ILE A 12 43.08 -14.58 -2.09
CA ILE A 12 41.87 -14.45 -2.93
C ILE A 12 40.60 -14.63 -2.09
N MET A 13 40.58 -15.58 -1.15
CA MET A 13 39.44 -15.80 -0.23
C MET A 13 39.26 -14.64 0.77
N LEU A 14 40.34 -13.95 1.15
CA LEU A 14 40.28 -12.78 2.04
C LEU A 14 39.93 -11.49 1.29
N LEU A 15 40.18 -11.43 -0.03
CA LEU A 15 39.87 -10.29 -0.89
C LEU A 15 38.53 -10.42 -1.63
N SER A 16 37.85 -11.56 -1.53
CA SER A 16 36.50 -11.68 -2.06
C SER A 16 35.55 -10.82 -1.21
N CYS A 17 35.04 -9.73 -1.77
CA CYS A 17 33.93 -9.01 -1.18
C CYS A 17 32.75 -9.97 -1.01
N SER A 18 32.11 -9.96 0.16
CA SER A 18 30.82 -10.63 0.34
C SER A 18 29.80 -10.06 -0.66
N LEU A 19 28.85 -10.89 -1.08
CA LEU A 19 27.72 -10.44 -1.89
C LEU A 19 27.02 -9.27 -1.17
N ASP A 20 26.76 -8.16 -1.88
CA ASP A 20 25.90 -7.10 -1.34
C ASP A 20 24.48 -7.65 -1.21
N ARG A 21 23.98 -7.67 0.02
CA ARG A 21 22.66 -8.18 0.40
C ARG A 21 21.68 -7.06 0.77
N SER A 22 21.95 -5.84 0.30
CA SER A 22 21.08 -4.67 0.50
C SER A 22 19.68 -4.80 -0.12
N ASN A 23 19.45 -5.79 -1.00
CA ASN A 23 18.13 -6.09 -1.53
C ASN A 23 17.20 -6.59 -0.42
N LEU A 24 16.12 -5.84 -0.16
CA LEU A 24 15.10 -6.17 0.85
C LEU A 24 14.38 -7.48 0.59
N LEU A 25 14.42 -7.98 -0.65
CA LEU A 25 13.87 -9.26 -1.06
C LEU A 25 14.91 -10.38 -1.12
N ASP A 26 16.13 -10.19 -0.59
CA ASP A 26 17.10 -11.27 -0.47
C ASP A 26 16.61 -12.27 0.60
N PRO A 27 16.20 -13.50 0.22
CA PRO A 27 15.68 -14.49 1.16
C PRO A 27 16.73 -15.00 2.16
N ASN A 28 18.02 -14.66 1.96
CA ASN A 28 19.11 -15.02 2.87
C ASN A 28 19.76 -13.79 3.53
N GLY A 29 19.29 -12.58 3.22
CA GLY A 29 19.85 -11.32 3.70
C GLY A 29 19.13 -10.79 4.95
N HIS A 30 17.80 -10.88 4.96
CA HIS A 30 16.95 -10.32 6.00
C HIS A 30 15.65 -11.11 6.18
N ASP A 31 15.03 -10.97 7.36
CA ASP A 31 13.65 -11.42 7.55
C ASP A 31 12.71 -10.58 6.68
N ILE A 32 11.98 -11.28 5.79
CA ILE A 32 10.95 -10.70 4.94
C ILE A 32 9.66 -10.67 5.77
N ASN A 33 9.36 -9.50 6.31
CA ASN A 33 8.07 -9.24 6.97
C ASN A 33 7.16 -8.50 6.00
N ILE A 34 6.17 -9.19 5.45
CA ILE A 34 5.18 -8.62 4.53
C ILE A 34 4.05 -8.01 5.39
N PRO A 35 3.69 -6.73 5.19
CA PRO A 35 2.55 -6.14 5.89
C PRO A 35 1.28 -6.97 5.71
N PRO A 36 0.45 -7.11 6.76
CA PRO A 36 -0.79 -7.87 6.65
C PRO A 36 -1.82 -7.13 5.78
N LEU A 37 -2.89 -7.84 5.42
CA LEU A 37 -4.02 -7.26 4.73
C LEU A 37 -4.69 -6.20 5.62
N VAL A 38 -5.06 -5.06 5.04
CA VAL A 38 -5.80 -4.01 5.75
C VAL A 38 -7.24 -4.46 5.98
N GLU A 39 -7.67 -4.41 7.24
CA GLU A 39 -9.01 -4.82 7.66
C GLU A 39 -9.99 -3.63 7.71
N ASN A 40 -11.28 -3.95 7.55
CA ASN A 40 -12.40 -2.99 7.67
C ASN A 40 -12.29 -1.70 6.84
N PHE A 41 -11.52 -1.75 5.75
CA PHE A 41 -11.47 -0.68 4.75
C PHE A 41 -12.87 -0.46 4.15
N GLN A 42 -13.33 0.78 4.21
CA GLN A 42 -14.62 1.21 3.67
C GLN A 42 -14.58 2.66 3.18
N ILE A 43 -15.54 2.98 2.31
CA ILE A 43 -15.83 4.36 1.93
C ILE A 43 -16.91 4.84 2.90
N ASP A 44 -16.68 6.00 3.50
CA ASP A 44 -17.60 6.64 4.41
C ASP A 44 -18.57 7.53 3.60
N GLY A 45 -19.87 7.29 3.74
CA GLY A 45 -20.90 7.99 2.98
C GLY A 45 -22.29 7.38 3.12
N GLU A 46 -23.22 7.84 2.28
CA GLU A 46 -24.60 7.34 2.25
C GLU A 46 -24.66 6.04 1.45
N GLU A 47 -25.06 4.93 2.06
CA GLU A 47 -25.34 3.70 1.31
C GLU A 47 -26.64 3.85 0.51
N VAL A 48 -26.57 3.66 -0.80
CA VAL A 48 -27.71 3.79 -1.73
C VAL A 48 -28.02 2.45 -2.37
N HIS A 49 -29.30 2.09 -2.34
CA HIS A 49 -29.84 0.88 -2.96
C HIS A 49 -30.62 1.28 -4.22
N SER A 50 -30.15 0.84 -5.39
CA SER A 50 -30.76 1.12 -6.69
C SER A 50 -31.00 -0.18 -7.45
N GLY A 51 -32.14 -0.81 -7.21
CA GLY A 51 -32.41 -2.17 -7.68
C GLY A 51 -31.45 -3.16 -7.00
N ASP A 52 -30.76 -3.98 -7.79
CA ASP A 52 -29.78 -4.95 -7.29
C ASP A 52 -28.39 -4.34 -7.00
N TYR A 53 -28.20 -3.04 -7.29
CA TYR A 53 -26.93 -2.35 -7.06
C TYR A 53 -26.92 -1.65 -5.71
N VAL A 54 -25.87 -1.91 -4.93
CA VAL A 54 -25.55 -1.21 -3.68
C VAL A 54 -24.23 -0.47 -3.87
N TYR A 55 -24.22 0.83 -3.56
CA TYR A 55 -23.03 1.67 -3.64
C TYR A 55 -23.04 2.73 -2.54
N ILE A 56 -21.85 3.28 -2.26
CA ILE A 56 -21.75 4.44 -1.37
C ILE A 56 -21.83 5.71 -2.20
N LYS A 57 -22.60 6.68 -1.75
CA LYS A 57 -22.67 8.01 -2.34
C LYS A 57 -21.81 8.96 -1.53
N SER A 58 -20.87 9.61 -2.20
CA SER A 58 -20.00 10.64 -1.62
C SER A 58 -20.37 12.01 -2.21
N THR A 59 -20.31 13.07 -1.41
CA THR A 59 -20.77 14.43 -1.78
C THR A 59 -19.62 15.42 -1.70
N GLY A 60 -19.67 16.53 -2.44
CA GLY A 60 -18.68 17.60 -2.32
C GLY A 60 -17.36 17.34 -3.04
N LYS A 61 -17.38 16.53 -4.11
CA LYS A 61 -16.20 16.17 -4.92
C LYS A 61 -15.05 15.56 -4.12
N SER A 62 -15.37 14.85 -3.05
CA SER A 62 -14.39 14.13 -2.26
C SER A 62 -14.90 12.75 -1.89
N VAL A 63 -13.98 11.86 -1.54
CA VAL A 63 -14.29 10.51 -1.07
C VAL A 63 -13.58 10.29 0.25
N GLU A 64 -14.35 10.24 1.33
CA GLU A 64 -13.85 9.88 2.65
C GLU A 64 -13.80 8.36 2.80
N MET A 65 -12.74 7.87 3.42
CA MET A 65 -12.49 6.44 3.65
C MET A 65 -11.93 6.23 5.04
N SER A 66 -12.22 5.06 5.61
CA SER A 66 -11.65 4.64 6.89
C SER A 66 -11.33 3.15 6.94
N TRP A 67 -10.37 2.79 7.79
CA TRP A 67 -9.88 1.42 7.98
C TRP A 67 -9.31 1.24 9.39
N ASP A 68 -9.06 -0.01 9.77
CA ASP A 68 -8.41 -0.34 11.04
C ASP A 68 -6.89 -0.15 10.95
N ASN A 69 -6.33 0.44 11.99
CA ASN A 69 -4.95 0.90 12.06
C ASN A 69 -4.21 0.37 13.31
N ASP A 70 -4.77 -0.62 13.99
CA ASP A 70 -4.19 -1.31 15.13
C ASP A 70 -3.20 -2.43 14.72
N VAL A 71 -2.43 -2.19 13.65
CA VAL A 71 -1.60 -3.20 13.00
C VAL A 71 -0.11 -2.94 13.25
N THR A 72 0.53 -3.81 14.01
CA THR A 72 1.99 -3.75 14.27
C THR A 72 2.81 -3.96 13.00
N GLY A 73 3.88 -3.17 12.83
CA GLY A 73 4.81 -3.31 11.70
C GLY A 73 4.34 -2.62 10.40
N VAL A 74 3.32 -1.78 10.48
CA VAL A 74 2.83 -0.94 9.37
C VAL A 74 3.38 0.48 9.56
N ALA A 75 4.08 0.97 8.53
CA ALA A 75 4.56 2.35 8.45
C ALA A 75 3.51 3.27 7.82
N GLY A 76 2.61 2.71 7.03
CA GLY A 76 1.51 3.44 6.42
C GLY A 76 0.78 2.63 5.36
N TYR A 77 0.04 3.34 4.52
CA TYR A 77 -0.90 2.78 3.57
C TYR A 77 -0.76 3.42 2.19
N TYR A 78 -1.02 2.61 1.17
CA TYR A 78 -1.24 3.07 -0.20
C TYR A 78 -2.73 2.97 -0.51
N ILE A 79 -3.32 4.06 -0.97
CA ILE A 79 -4.70 4.09 -1.46
C ILE A 79 -4.66 4.23 -2.97
N TYR A 80 -5.47 3.41 -3.63
CA TYR A 80 -5.51 3.27 -5.07
C TYR A 80 -6.89 3.66 -5.58
N ARG A 81 -6.98 4.59 -6.54
CA ARG A 81 -8.22 5.00 -7.21
C ARG A 81 -8.25 4.57 -8.67
N SER A 82 -9.40 4.14 -9.17
CA SER A 82 -9.67 3.88 -10.59
C SER A 82 -11.09 4.31 -10.96
N MET A 83 -11.34 4.70 -12.21
CA MET A 83 -12.71 4.92 -12.74
C MET A 83 -13.36 3.62 -13.28
N ALA A 84 -12.63 2.50 -13.27
CA ALA A 84 -13.12 1.20 -13.71
C ALA A 84 -12.66 0.08 -12.77
N TYR A 85 -13.53 -0.91 -12.56
CA TYR A 85 -13.28 -2.05 -11.65
C TYR A 85 -11.95 -2.79 -11.94
N ASP A 86 -11.68 -3.05 -13.21
CA ASP A 86 -10.50 -3.73 -13.74
C ASP A 86 -9.54 -2.75 -14.45
N GLY A 87 -9.74 -1.45 -14.26
CA GLY A 87 -8.95 -0.40 -14.88
C GLY A 87 -7.58 -0.19 -14.26
N LEU A 88 -6.88 0.82 -14.77
CA LEU A 88 -5.63 1.29 -14.19
C LEU A 88 -5.92 2.05 -12.90
N TYR A 89 -5.34 1.55 -11.80
CA TYR A 89 -5.40 2.22 -10.51
C TYR A 89 -4.20 3.15 -10.33
N VAL A 90 -4.47 4.39 -9.94
CA VAL A 90 -3.46 5.39 -9.57
C VAL A 90 -3.38 5.52 -8.05
N LEU A 91 -2.21 5.84 -7.52
CA LEU A 91 -2.05 6.16 -6.10
C LEU A 91 -2.67 7.54 -5.80
N VAL A 92 -3.26 7.66 -4.62
CA VAL A 92 -3.80 8.93 -4.09
C VAL A 92 -3.24 9.18 -2.69
N GLY A 93 -3.26 10.43 -2.26
CA GLY A 93 -2.65 10.89 -1.00
C GLY A 93 -1.39 11.73 -1.20
N ASP A 94 -0.97 12.40 -0.13
CA ASP A 94 0.24 13.22 -0.13
C ASP A 94 1.46 12.35 -0.44
N GLU A 95 2.30 12.78 -1.37
CA GLU A 95 3.48 12.02 -1.82
C GLU A 95 3.17 10.54 -2.17
N ASN A 96 1.92 10.26 -2.59
CA ASN A 96 1.40 8.92 -2.91
C ASN A 96 1.38 7.92 -1.75
N HIS A 97 1.34 8.36 -0.49
CA HIS A 97 1.25 7.45 0.67
C HIS A 97 0.57 8.11 1.88
N ILE A 98 0.00 7.29 2.77
CA ILE A 98 -0.63 7.75 4.02
C ILE A 98 0.14 7.14 5.19
N PRO A 99 0.95 7.92 5.95
CA PRO A 99 1.65 7.41 7.12
C PRO A 99 0.66 6.84 8.15
N SER A 100 1.02 5.72 8.79
CA SER A 100 0.24 5.18 9.90
C SER A 100 0.40 6.10 11.12
N ASN A 101 -0.71 6.33 11.80
CA ASN A 101 -0.72 7.05 13.07
C ASN A 101 -0.92 6.02 14.19
N GLU A 102 0.10 5.62 14.94
CA GLU A 102 0.02 4.51 15.92
C GLU A 102 -1.14 4.62 16.95
N ASN A 103 -1.74 5.81 17.11
CA ASN A 103 -3.01 6.04 17.79
C ASN A 103 -3.78 7.12 17.02
N PRO A 104 -5.05 6.93 16.60
CA PRO A 104 -6.06 5.96 17.07
C PRO A 104 -6.11 4.60 16.34
N PRO A 105 -6.86 3.59 16.85
CA PRO A 105 -6.99 2.26 16.25
C PRO A 105 -7.73 2.25 14.89
N ARG A 106 -8.24 3.40 14.47
CA ARG A 106 -8.92 3.60 13.20
C ARG A 106 -8.27 4.80 12.52
N GLN A 107 -7.98 4.69 11.23
CA GLN A 107 -7.47 5.78 10.43
C GLN A 107 -8.49 6.16 9.35
N SER A 108 -8.44 7.42 8.92
CA SER A 108 -9.22 7.91 7.80
C SER A 108 -8.37 8.74 6.85
N PHE A 109 -8.85 8.84 5.61
CA PHE A 109 -8.30 9.67 4.56
C PHE A 109 -9.43 10.23 3.70
N ILE A 110 -9.27 11.47 3.25
CA ILE A 110 -10.19 12.11 2.32
C ILE A 110 -9.44 12.30 1.01
N ASP A 111 -9.89 11.60 -0.03
CA ASP A 111 -9.45 11.88 -1.39
C ASP A 111 -10.22 13.10 -1.90
N ASN A 112 -9.52 14.23 -1.99
CA ASN A 112 -10.03 15.52 -2.45
C ASN A 112 -9.27 16.03 -3.70
N ASP A 113 -8.71 15.09 -4.47
CA ASP A 113 -8.02 15.39 -5.72
C ASP A 113 -8.93 16.17 -6.69
N GLU A 114 -8.40 17.22 -7.30
CA GLU A 114 -9.10 18.06 -8.28
C GLU A 114 -9.57 17.26 -9.51
N LEU A 115 -9.00 16.09 -9.76
CA LEU A 115 -9.41 15.16 -10.82
C LEU A 115 -10.70 14.40 -10.49
N ILE A 116 -11.19 14.46 -9.25
CA ILE A 116 -12.51 13.93 -8.90
C ILE A 116 -13.58 14.86 -9.48
N VAL A 117 -14.23 14.35 -10.52
CA VAL A 117 -15.40 14.99 -11.11
C VAL A 117 -16.70 14.38 -10.55
N PRO A 118 -17.75 15.20 -10.32
CA PRO A 118 -19.09 14.73 -10.00
C PRO A 118 -19.68 13.81 -11.07
N ASP A 119 -20.79 13.18 -10.72
CA ASP A 119 -21.56 12.27 -11.56
C ASP A 119 -20.68 11.18 -12.17
N SER A 120 -19.78 10.64 -11.36
CA SER A 120 -18.80 9.64 -11.78
C SER A 120 -18.58 8.54 -10.75
N TRP A 121 -18.31 7.34 -11.26
CA TRP A 121 -17.98 6.16 -10.46
C TRP A 121 -16.48 6.09 -10.19
N TYR A 122 -16.14 5.74 -8.95
CA TYR A 122 -14.77 5.47 -8.55
C TYR A 122 -14.67 4.18 -7.75
N TYR A 123 -13.55 3.49 -7.96
CA TYR A 123 -13.18 2.27 -7.27
C TYR A 123 -11.93 2.52 -6.45
N TYR A 124 -11.96 2.12 -5.19
CA TYR A 124 -10.84 2.27 -4.26
C TYR A 124 -10.33 0.94 -3.75
N LYS A 125 -9.01 0.81 -3.59
CA LYS A 125 -8.34 -0.30 -2.90
C LYS A 125 -7.29 0.28 -1.96
N ILE A 126 -6.92 -0.49 -0.95
CA ILE A 126 -5.87 -0.11 0.00
C ILE A 126 -4.88 -1.25 0.22
N SER A 127 -3.63 -0.94 0.48
CA SER A 127 -2.63 -1.87 1.03
C SER A 127 -1.79 -1.19 2.10
N ALA A 128 -1.15 -1.97 2.97
CA ALA A 128 -0.19 -1.46 3.94
C ALA A 128 1.25 -1.58 3.41
N TYR A 129 2.13 -0.72 3.87
CA TYR A 129 3.58 -0.83 3.71
C TYR A 129 4.31 -0.75 5.05
N ASN A 130 5.51 -1.34 5.15
CA ASN A 130 6.34 -1.28 6.37
C ASN A 130 7.50 -0.27 6.23
N ASP A 131 8.30 -0.10 7.29
CA ASP A 131 9.43 0.85 7.32
C ASP A 131 10.53 0.56 6.28
N LYS A 132 10.51 -0.64 5.68
CA LYS A 132 11.41 -1.04 4.60
C LYS A 132 10.79 -0.73 3.21
N GLY A 133 9.56 -0.23 3.14
CA GLY A 133 8.85 0.03 1.88
C GLY A 133 8.31 -1.23 1.20
N LEU A 134 8.27 -2.37 1.88
CA LEU A 134 7.60 -3.56 1.35
C LEU A 134 6.09 -3.37 1.45
N GLU A 135 5.38 -3.61 0.36
CA GLU A 135 3.92 -3.52 0.26
C GLU A 135 3.28 -4.90 0.51
N GLY A 136 2.17 -4.91 1.27
CA GLY A 136 1.33 -6.08 1.48
C GLY A 136 0.31 -6.31 0.37
N TYR A 137 -0.66 -7.19 0.63
CA TYR A 137 -1.75 -7.44 -0.31
C TYR A 137 -2.71 -6.25 -0.38
N ARG A 138 -3.17 -5.93 -1.60
CA ARG A 138 -4.25 -4.97 -1.82
C ARG A 138 -5.60 -5.58 -1.44
N SER A 139 -6.46 -4.76 -0.85
CA SER A 139 -7.83 -5.12 -0.51
C SER A 139 -8.67 -5.43 -1.75
N ASN A 140 -9.86 -6.01 -1.50
CA ASN A 140 -10.95 -5.92 -2.46
C ASN A 140 -11.32 -4.44 -2.69
N TRP A 141 -11.91 -4.17 -3.85
CA TRP A 141 -12.35 -2.84 -4.22
C TRP A 141 -13.58 -2.41 -3.42
N LYS A 142 -13.72 -1.09 -3.24
CA LYS A 142 -14.95 -0.41 -2.79
C LYS A 142 -15.41 0.54 -3.88
N LEU A 143 -16.72 0.65 -4.09
CA LEU A 143 -17.34 1.47 -5.13
C LEU A 143 -18.03 2.67 -4.50
N THR A 144 -17.81 3.84 -5.10
CA THR A 144 -18.56 5.06 -4.78
C THR A 144 -19.04 5.79 -6.03
N TRP A 145 -20.19 6.46 -5.89
CA TRP A 145 -20.69 7.46 -6.81
C TRP A 145 -20.51 8.84 -6.19
N VAL A 146 -19.74 9.69 -6.86
CA VAL A 146 -19.49 11.05 -6.38
C VAL A 146 -20.52 12.00 -6.98
N VAL A 147 -21.16 12.80 -6.13
CA VAL A 147 -22.03 13.91 -6.53
C VAL A 147 -21.47 15.25 -6.06
N ASP A 148 -22.00 16.34 -6.61
CA ASP A 148 -21.74 17.70 -6.14
C ASP A 148 -22.16 17.90 -4.67
#